data_AF-A0A835GDV4-F1
#
_entry.id   AF-A0A835GDV4-F1
#
_cell.length_a   1.000
_cell.length_b   1.000
_cell.length_c   1.000
_cell.angle_alpha   90.00
_cell.angle_beta   90.00
_cell.angle_gamma   90.00
#
_symmetry.space_group_name_H-M   'P 1'
#
loop_
_entity.id
_entity.type
_entity.pdbx_description
1 polymer ?
#
loop_
_entity_poly.entity_id
_entity_poly.type
_entity_poly.pdbx_seq_one_letter_code
_entity_poly.pdbx_strand_id
1 'polypeptide(L)'
;MDVLLTFMLLTCAHQAVWGVEDGSLPDLPPGEAPEPILTFMERTYKTGRARAAFDAGSPLLLTPYIEQKKLEEARKAAYVDPEYLLPDMDSYAGYLTVNKKYNANL
;
A
#
# COMPACT_ATOMS: atom_id res chain seq x y z
N MET A 1 -9.23 -4.86 44.61
CA MET A 1 -9.72 -4.72 43.22
C MET A 1 -8.69 -3.96 42.38
N ASP A 2 -7.41 -4.18 42.65
CA ASP A 2 -6.37 -3.19 42.33
C ASP A 2 -5.44 -3.65 41.20
N VAL A 3 -5.24 -4.96 41.03
CA VAL A 3 -4.31 -5.50 40.02
C VAL A 3 -4.86 -5.30 38.60
N LEU A 4 -6.16 -5.51 38.40
CA LEU A 4 -6.82 -5.34 37.09
C LEU A 4 -6.83 -3.87 36.64
N LEU A 5 -7.09 -2.94 37.58
CA LEU A 5 -7.08 -1.50 37.32
C LEU A 5 -5.67 -1.00 37.00
N THR A 6 -4.66 -1.53 37.69
CA THR A 6 -3.25 -1.21 37.42
C THR A 6 -2.82 -1.71 36.04
N PHE A 7 -3.27 -2.90 35.62
CA PHE A 7 -2.97 -3.46 34.29
C PHE A 7 -3.69 -2.69 33.15
N MET A 8 -4.93 -2.27 33.39
CA MET A 8 -5.67 -1.36 32.50
C MET A 8 -4.94 -0.02 32.32
N LEU A 9 -4.49 0.59 33.43
CA LEU A 9 -3.74 1.85 33.36
C LEU A 9 -2.38 1.70 32.66
N LEU A 10 -1.70 0.57 32.86
CA LEU A 10 -0.42 0.29 32.21
C LEU A 10 -0.58 0.09 30.69
N THR A 11 -1.64 -0.59 30.26
CA THR A 11 -1.95 -0.79 28.83
C THR A 11 -2.42 0.50 28.16
N CYS A 12 -3.21 1.33 28.84
CA CYS A 12 -3.56 2.68 28.37
C CYS A 12 -2.31 3.58 28.24
N ALA A 13 -1.39 3.53 29.20
CA ALA A 13 -0.14 4.27 29.13
C ALA A 13 0.77 3.79 27.99
N HIS A 14 0.83 2.47 27.74
CA HIS A 14 1.59 1.91 26.62
C HIS A 14 1.01 2.33 25.25
N GLN A 15 -0.32 2.40 25.12
CA GLN A 15 -0.96 2.91 23.89
C GLN A 15 -0.79 4.43 23.73
N ALA A 16 -0.73 5.20 24.81
CA ALA A 16 -0.49 6.64 24.73
C ALA A 16 0.97 6.99 24.39
N VAL A 17 1.92 6.13 24.76
CA VAL A 17 3.36 6.33 24.47
C VAL A 17 3.75 5.79 23.09
N TRP A 18 3.01 4.82 22.54
CA TRP A 18 3.34 4.14 21.27
C TRP A 18 2.30 4.38 20.16
N GLY A 19 1.14 4.94 20.50
CA GLY A 19 0.12 5.32 19.54
C GLY A 19 0.38 6.74 19.06
N VAL A 20 0.34 6.92 17.74
CA VAL A 20 0.73 8.14 17.01
C VAL A 20 2.23 8.21 16.76
N GLU A 21 2.75 7.23 16.01
CA GLU A 21 3.67 7.62 14.96
C GLU A 21 2.86 8.49 14.00
N ASP A 22 2.98 9.81 14.14
CA ASP A 22 2.41 10.75 13.20
C ASP A 22 2.96 10.37 11.81
N GLY A 23 2.08 9.89 10.93
CA GLY A 23 2.43 9.57 9.55
C GLY A 23 2.82 10.80 8.72
N SER A 24 3.03 11.95 9.39
CA SER A 24 3.65 13.13 8.82
C SER A 24 5.00 12.77 8.22
N LEU A 25 5.11 12.98 6.90
CA LEU A 25 6.36 12.88 6.18
C LEU A 25 7.42 13.76 6.88
N PRO A 26 8.67 13.29 7.01
CA PRO A 26 9.74 14.10 7.58
C PRO A 26 9.93 15.39 6.77
N ASP A 27 10.29 16.47 7.45
CA ASP A 27 10.62 17.74 6.80
C ASP A 27 11.74 17.51 5.78
N LEU A 28 11.49 17.91 4.53
CA LEU A 28 12.47 17.80 3.46
C LEU A 28 13.65 18.75 3.73
N PRO A 29 14.90 18.32 3.44
CA PRO A 29 16.07 19.16 3.63
C PRO A 29 15.92 20.48 2.85
N PRO A 30 16.40 21.60 3.39
CA PRO A 30 16.29 22.88 2.71
C PRO A 30 17.09 22.87 1.41
N GLY A 31 16.36 22.89 0.30
CA GLY A 31 16.86 22.98 -1.06
C GLY A 31 15.66 23.00 -2.00
N GLU A 32 15.58 23.99 -2.88
CA GLU A 32 14.55 23.99 -3.92
C GLU A 32 14.88 22.85 -4.88
N ALA A 33 14.04 21.81 -4.88
CA ALA A 33 14.11 20.80 -5.94
C ALA A 33 13.92 21.53 -7.28
N PRO A 34 14.69 21.19 -8.31
CA PRO A 34 14.57 21.86 -9.60
C PRO A 34 13.14 21.69 -10.15
N GLU A 35 12.60 22.74 -10.77
CA GLU A 35 11.22 22.80 -11.31
C GLU A 35 10.74 21.55 -12.07
N PRO A 36 11.56 20.85 -12.88
CA PRO A 36 11.15 19.61 -13.52
C PRO A 36 10.75 18.51 -12.53
N ILE A 37 11.44 18.41 -11.38
CA ILE A 37 11.13 17.42 -10.34
C ILE A 37 9.85 17.81 -9.61
N LEU A 38 9.66 19.09 -9.28
CA LEU A 38 8.43 19.57 -8.64
C LEU A 38 7.20 19.34 -9.55
N THR A 39 7.31 19.72 -10.83
CA THR A 39 6.24 19.50 -11.81
C THR A 39 5.91 18.02 -11.99
N PHE A 40 6.94 17.16 -12.03
CA PHE A 40 6.76 15.71 -12.08
C PHE A 40 6.08 15.20 -10.80
N MET A 41 6.53 15.63 -9.62
CA MET A 41 5.97 15.19 -8.35
C MET A 41 4.53 15.64 -8.17
N GLU A 42 4.19 16.88 -8.49
CA GLU A 42 2.81 17.37 -8.40
C GLU A 42 1.86 16.62 -9.35
N ARG A 43 2.31 16.34 -10.59
CA ARG A 43 1.55 15.51 -11.53
C ARG A 43 1.32 14.09 -10.99
N THR A 44 2.36 13.49 -10.41
CA THR A 44 2.37 12.06 -10.07
C THR A 44 1.78 11.78 -8.68
N TYR A 45 2.08 12.60 -7.67
CA TYR A 45 1.72 12.36 -6.26
C TYR A 45 0.38 12.96 -5.85
N LYS A 46 -0.12 14.02 -6.51
CA LYS A 46 -1.43 14.60 -6.18
C LYS A 46 -2.56 13.59 -6.41
N THR A 47 -2.40 12.71 -7.40
CA THR A 47 -3.29 11.56 -7.66
C THR A 47 -3.14 10.46 -6.61
N GLY A 48 -1.93 10.19 -6.12
CA GLY A 48 -1.65 9.15 -5.13
C GLY A 48 -2.21 9.41 -3.73
N ARG A 49 -2.13 10.66 -3.23
CA ARG A 49 -2.62 11.00 -1.88
C ARG A 49 -4.15 10.94 -1.73
N ALA A 50 -4.90 11.24 -2.79
CA ALA A 50 -6.37 11.21 -2.73
C ALA A 50 -6.94 9.78 -2.56
N ARG A 51 -6.12 8.74 -2.79
CA ARG A 51 -6.57 7.35 -2.85
C ARG A 51 -6.13 6.45 -1.69
N ALA A 52 -5.41 6.96 -0.69
CA ALA A 52 -5.04 6.16 0.48
C ALA A 52 -6.25 5.70 1.32
N ALA A 53 -7.40 6.36 1.18
CA ALA A 53 -8.67 5.98 1.79
C ALA A 53 -9.60 5.17 0.84
N PHE A 54 -9.10 4.75 -0.33
CA PHE A 54 -9.90 4.04 -1.34
C PHE A 54 -9.89 2.53 -1.07
N ASP A 55 -11.07 1.90 -1.07
CA ASP A 55 -11.19 0.45 -1.01
C ASP A 55 -10.71 -0.17 -2.33
N ALA A 56 -9.56 -0.83 -2.30
CA ALA A 56 -8.97 -1.50 -3.46
C ALA A 56 -9.66 -2.85 -3.80
N GLY A 57 -10.64 -3.28 -3.01
CA GLY A 57 -11.34 -4.54 -3.18
C GLY A 57 -10.53 -5.76 -2.71
N SER A 58 -10.89 -6.92 -3.26
CA SER A 58 -10.23 -8.19 -2.91
C SER A 58 -8.88 -8.36 -3.63
N PRO A 59 -7.88 -9.01 -3.00
CA PRO A 59 -6.57 -9.21 -3.61
C PRO A 59 -6.66 -10.14 -4.82
N LEU A 60 -5.98 -9.76 -5.90
CA LEU A 60 -5.84 -10.62 -7.08
C LEU A 60 -4.73 -11.67 -6.85
N LEU A 61 -5.10 -12.95 -6.82
CA LEU A 61 -4.16 -14.07 -6.75
C LEU A 61 -3.92 -14.62 -8.16
N LEU A 62 -2.66 -14.55 -8.64
CA LEU A 62 -2.29 -14.96 -10.00
C LEU A 62 -1.96 -16.45 -10.10
N THR A 63 -1.54 -17.07 -8.99
CA THR A 63 -1.14 -18.49 -8.96
C THR A 63 -2.17 -19.45 -9.57
N PRO A 64 -3.49 -19.34 -9.29
CA PRO A 64 -4.47 -20.25 -9.88
C PRO A 64 -4.53 -20.16 -11.42
N TYR A 65 -4.35 -18.97 -11.99
CA TYR A 65 -4.32 -18.79 -13.44
C TYR A 65 -3.07 -19.43 -14.05
N ILE A 66 -1.91 -19.21 -13.43
CA ILE A 66 -0.62 -19.75 -13.88
C ILE A 66 -0.63 -21.29 -13.85
N GLU A 67 -1.15 -21.89 -12.77
CA GLU A 67 -1.25 -23.35 -12.63
C GLU A 67 -2.17 -23.98 -13.69
N GLN A 68 -3.20 -23.25 -14.10
CA GLN A 68 -4.12 -23.65 -15.17
C GLN A 68 -3.61 -23.29 -16.57
N LYS A 69 -2.40 -22.73 -16.70
CA LYS A 69 -1.82 -22.24 -17.97
C LYS A 69 -2.66 -21.15 -18.65
N LYS A 70 -3.47 -20.41 -17.88
CA LYS A 70 -4.33 -19.29 -18.32
C LYS A 70 -3.58 -17.96 -18.25
N LEU A 71 -2.50 -17.84 -19.04
CA LEU A 71 -1.57 -16.71 -18.93
C LEU A 71 -2.14 -15.40 -19.46
N GLU A 72 -2.95 -15.44 -20.52
CA GLU A 72 -3.58 -14.25 -21.09
C GLU A 72 -4.64 -13.69 -20.15
N GLU A 73 -5.43 -14.57 -19.51
CA GLU A 73 -6.37 -14.16 -18.49
C GLU A 73 -5.67 -13.59 -17.26
N ALA A 74 -4.55 -14.18 -16.83
CA ALA A 74 -3.73 -13.65 -15.73
C ALA A 74 -3.22 -12.24 -16.04
N ARG A 75 -2.65 -12.04 -17.24
CA ARG A 75 -2.12 -10.76 -17.71
C ARG A 75 -3.22 -9.70 -17.76
N LYS A 76 -4.39 -10.04 -18.32
CA LYS A 76 -5.53 -9.13 -18.41
C LYS A 76 -6.07 -8.76 -17.02
N ALA A 77 -6.17 -9.72 -16.11
CA ALA A 77 -6.64 -9.49 -14.75
C ALA A 77 -5.66 -8.62 -13.94
N ALA A 78 -4.35 -8.78 -14.17
CA ALA A 78 -3.32 -8.01 -13.46
C ALA A 78 -3.18 -6.57 -13.95
N TYR A 79 -3.76 -6.21 -15.11
CA TYR A 79 -3.59 -4.88 -15.69
C TYR A 79 -4.16 -3.79 -14.77
N VAL A 80 -3.35 -2.78 -14.51
CA VAL A 80 -3.72 -1.61 -13.73
C VAL A 80 -4.13 -0.51 -14.69
N ASP A 81 -5.32 0.03 -14.48
CA ASP A 81 -5.82 1.16 -15.25
C ASP A 81 -4.87 2.37 -15.11
N PRO A 82 -4.30 2.89 -16.22
CA PRO A 82 -3.35 4.01 -16.21
C PRO A 82 -3.90 5.28 -15.58
N GLU A 83 -5.23 5.50 -15.60
CA GLU A 83 -5.86 6.62 -14.90
C GLU A 83 -5.67 6.55 -13.38
N TYR A 84 -5.31 5.37 -12.86
CA TYR A 84 -5.13 5.16 -11.44
C TYR A 84 -3.73 5.46 -10.90
N LEU A 85 -2.69 5.35 -11.72
CA LEU A 85 -1.29 5.39 -11.26
C LEU A 85 -0.41 6.30 -12.10
N LEU A 86 -0.17 5.93 -13.35
CA LEU A 86 0.76 6.60 -14.24
C LEU A 86 0.17 6.63 -15.64
N PRO A 87 -0.32 7.80 -16.12
CA PRO A 87 -0.77 7.91 -17.50
C PRO A 87 0.38 7.57 -18.45
N ASP A 88 0.03 6.96 -19.59
CA ASP A 88 0.95 6.55 -20.65
C ASP A 88 1.96 5.45 -20.29
N MET A 89 1.76 4.72 -19.18
CA MET A 89 2.58 3.57 -18.81
C MET A 89 1.73 2.35 -18.46
N ASP A 90 2.01 1.22 -19.12
CA ASP A 90 1.41 -0.05 -18.74
C ASP A 90 1.96 -0.53 -17.40
N SER A 91 1.05 -0.86 -16.48
CA SER A 91 1.39 -1.40 -15.17
C SER A 91 0.55 -2.63 -14.87
N TYR A 92 1.12 -3.56 -14.11
CA TYR A 92 0.47 -4.82 -13.74
C TYR A 92 0.73 -5.10 -12.25
N ALA A 93 -0.31 -5.54 -11.53
CA ALA A 93 -0.25 -5.84 -10.11
C ALA A 93 -1.06 -7.11 -9.77
N GLY A 94 -0.58 -7.85 -8.77
CA GLY A 94 -1.21 -9.06 -8.27
C GLY A 94 -0.23 -9.87 -7.44
N TYR A 95 -0.75 -10.79 -6.63
CA TYR A 95 0.07 -11.60 -5.74
C TYR A 95 0.34 -13.00 -6.30
N LEU A 96 1.53 -13.51 -6.02
CA LEU A 96 1.95 -14.88 -6.26
C LEU A 96 2.00 -15.64 -4.94
N THR A 97 1.34 -16.79 -4.89
CA THR A 97 1.45 -17.72 -3.76
C THR A 97 2.84 -18.36 -3.74
N VAL A 98 3.63 -18.00 -2.74
CA VAL A 98 4.97 -18.53 -2.51
C VAL A 98 4.97 -19.75 -1.59
N ASN A 99 3.93 -19.89 -0.75
CA ASN A 99 3.76 -21.07 0.11
C ASN A 99 2.28 -21.43 0.27
N LYS A 100 1.87 -22.55 -0.36
CA LYS A 100 0.49 -23.03 -0.30
C LYS A 100 0.06 -23.51 1.08
N LYS A 101 0.97 -24.10 1.87
CA LYS A 101 0.64 -24.65 3.20
C LYS A 101 0.17 -23.55 4.15
N TYR A 102 0.78 -22.37 4.05
CA TYR A 102 0.47 -21.24 4.92
C TYR A 102 -0.33 -20.13 4.23
N ASN A 103 -0.77 -20.34 2.97
CA ASN A 103 -1.38 -19.32 2.12
C ASN A 103 -0.58 -18.00 2.12
N ALA A 104 0.75 -18.12 2.01
CA ALA A 104 1.63 -16.96 1.95
C ALA A 104 1.75 -16.48 0.51
N ASN A 105 1.53 -15.18 0.30
CA ASN A 105 1.49 -14.54 -1.00
C ASN A 105 2.43 -13.33 -1.01
N LEU A 106 3.18 -13.14 -2.11
CA LEU A 106 4.10 -12.03 -2.37
C LEU A 106 3.68 -11.28 -3.61
#